data_AF-A0A8T4LEF8-F1
#
_entry.id   AF-A0A8T4LEF8-F1
#
_cell.length_a   1.000
_cell.length_b   1.000
_cell.length_c   1.000
_cell.angle_alpha   90.00
_cell.angle_beta   90.00
_cell.angle_gamma   90.00
#
_symmetry.space_group_name_H-M   'P 1'
#
loop_
_entity.id
_entity.type
_entity.pdbx_description
1 polymer ?
#
loop_
_entity_poly.entity_id
_entity_poly.type
_entity_poly.pdbx_seq_one_letter_code
_entity_poly.pdbx_strand_id
1 'polypeptide(L)'
;MPRKFFFKHANRVWITSASSGSPALLGSGLRGRVYAGRAMFEGAPHSPAATPKHPDRKRVMKRVAIQVFSTPLSHAHARSYQNVINRLMDAKVRIPKMGMTRLSAGSKKDQWVLVSQLFGSTEKRTKVIQTRLEDLPSAAARKDAAVELAKVAAAGFIPSPSFISRFVREKSRVIPLNLDEIVNLTSDGTIIPVSPKERASLLVRNVRRLATSSRELRLLLTATRNVLRKNRVLLDAFDSAFSLSSD
;
A
#
# COMPACT_ATOMS: atom_id res chain seq x y z
N MET A 1 -6.91 3.56 -22.11
CA MET A 1 -6.30 4.66 -21.33
C MET A 1 -6.56 4.43 -19.84
N PRO A 2 -5.55 4.42 -18.95
CA PRO A 2 -5.78 4.26 -17.52
C PRO A 2 -6.40 5.55 -16.97
N ARG A 3 -7.65 5.46 -16.49
CA ARG A 3 -8.38 6.56 -15.85
C ARG A 3 -7.56 7.04 -14.63
N LYS A 4 -7.05 8.28 -14.69
CA LYS A 4 -6.40 8.97 -13.57
C LYS A 4 -7.45 9.24 -12.48
N PHE A 5 -7.79 8.22 -11.69
CA PHE A 5 -8.53 8.40 -10.46
C PHE A 5 -7.56 8.77 -9.36
N PHE A 6 -7.35 10.07 -9.17
CA PHE A 6 -6.68 10.56 -7.99
C PHE A 6 -7.62 10.43 -6.79
N PHE A 7 -7.19 9.73 -5.75
CA PHE A 7 -7.70 9.92 -4.39
C PHE A 7 -7.17 11.28 -3.89
N LYS A 8 -7.55 12.38 -4.57
CA LYS A 8 -7.24 13.72 -4.09
C LYS A 8 -8.09 13.92 -2.84
N HIS A 9 -7.41 13.92 -1.70
CA HIS A 9 -7.81 14.31 -0.35
C HIS A 9 -9.27 13.99 0.02
N ALA A 10 -9.46 13.01 0.92
CA ALA A 10 -10.75 12.92 1.61
C ALA A 10 -10.98 14.23 2.38
N ASN A 11 -12.01 14.98 1.98
CA ASN A 11 -12.31 16.30 2.56
C ASN A 11 -12.82 16.19 3.98
N ARG A 12 -13.57 15.11 4.26
CA ARG A 12 -14.09 14.79 5.59
C ARG A 12 -14.11 13.29 5.78
N VAL A 13 -13.85 12.88 7.02
CA VAL A 13 -13.72 11.48 7.41
C VAL A 13 -14.44 11.27 8.72
N TRP A 14 -15.15 10.15 8.84
CA TRP A 14 -15.88 9.75 10.04
C TRP A 14 -15.58 8.31 10.37
N ILE A 15 -15.29 8.03 11.64
CA ILE A 15 -15.19 6.67 12.16
C ILE A 15 -16.62 6.17 12.38
N THR A 16 -16.91 4.95 11.90
CA THR A 16 -18.22 4.33 12.08
C THR A 16 -18.28 3.66 13.46
N SER A 17 -19.42 3.73 14.14
CA SER A 17 -19.67 2.94 15.35
C SER A 17 -20.13 1.52 15.01
N ALA A 18 -19.72 0.56 15.81
CA ALA A 18 -20.29 -0.79 15.85
C ALA A 18 -21.68 -0.76 16.49
N SER A 19 -22.39 -1.89 16.44
CA SER A 19 -23.71 -2.06 17.09
C SER A 19 -23.69 -1.79 18.60
N SER A 20 -22.54 -2.00 19.24
CA SER A 20 -22.27 -1.69 20.65
C SER A 20 -22.05 -0.19 20.93
N GLY A 21 -22.17 0.69 19.95
CA GLY A 21 -21.90 2.13 20.08
C GLY A 21 -20.41 2.51 20.06
N SER A 22 -19.50 1.55 20.26
CA SER A 22 -18.05 1.77 20.22
C SER A 22 -17.49 1.88 18.79
N PRO A 23 -16.33 2.54 18.57
CA PRO A 23 -15.72 2.61 17.24
C PRO A 23 -15.47 1.24 16.61
N ALA A 24 -15.82 1.08 15.32
CA ALA A 24 -15.71 -0.18 14.59
C ALA A 24 -14.24 -0.55 14.25
N LEU A 25 -13.51 -1.10 15.21
CA LEU A 25 -12.10 -1.48 15.09
C LEU A 25 -11.87 -2.63 14.10
N LEU A 26 -11.15 -2.41 13.02
CA LEU A 26 -10.78 -3.46 12.06
C LEU A 26 -9.60 -4.30 12.55
N GLY A 27 -8.65 -3.67 13.23
CA GLY A 27 -7.51 -4.32 13.89
C GLY A 27 -6.46 -3.30 14.32
N SER A 28 -5.24 -3.78 14.58
CA SER A 28 -4.14 -2.96 15.09
C SER A 28 -2.97 -2.93 14.11
N GLY A 29 -2.53 -1.74 13.74
CA GLY A 29 -1.28 -1.54 13.01
C GLY A 29 -0.12 -1.35 13.98
N LEU A 30 1.11 -1.32 13.45
CA LEU A 30 2.33 -1.14 14.25
C LEU A 30 2.32 0.18 15.04
N ARG A 31 1.88 1.29 14.42
CA ARG A 31 1.87 2.62 15.05
C ARG A 31 0.46 3.14 15.39
N GLY A 32 -0.56 2.28 15.41
CA GLY A 32 -1.92 2.75 15.64
C GLY A 32 -3.01 1.69 15.52
N ARG A 33 -4.26 2.15 15.51
CA ARG A 33 -5.45 1.31 15.37
C ARG A 33 -6.16 1.64 14.08
N VAL A 34 -6.68 0.61 13.41
CA VAL A 34 -7.39 0.75 12.13
C VAL A 34 -8.88 0.59 12.37
N TYR A 35 -9.68 1.56 11.93
CA TYR A 35 -11.12 1.59 12.12
C TYR A 35 -11.86 1.59 10.79
N ALA A 36 -13.07 1.03 10.76
CA ALA A 36 -13.98 1.19 9.65
C ALA A 36 -14.60 2.59 9.70
N GLY A 37 -14.66 3.24 8.54
CA GLY A 37 -15.15 4.61 8.43
C GLY A 37 -15.83 4.92 7.11
N ARG A 38 -16.22 6.18 7.00
CA ARG A 38 -16.69 6.79 5.76
C ARG A 38 -15.81 8.01 5.45
N ALA A 39 -15.51 8.21 4.18
CA ALA A 39 -14.81 9.39 3.71
C ALA A 39 -15.59 10.01 2.55
N MET A 40 -15.63 11.34 2.54
CA MET A 40 -16.22 12.13 1.46
C MET A 40 -15.13 12.60 0.52
N PHE A 41 -15.27 12.26 -0.75
CA PHE A 41 -14.36 12.63 -1.82
C PHE A 41 -15.04 13.63 -2.73
N GLU A 42 -14.33 14.67 -3.14
CA GLU A 42 -14.75 15.45 -4.31
C GLU A 42 -14.63 14.58 -5.56
N GLY A 43 -15.72 14.50 -6.33
CA GLY A 43 -15.75 13.71 -7.56
C GLY A 43 -14.70 14.22 -8.55
N ALA A 44 -13.93 13.30 -9.13
CA ALA A 44 -13.21 13.57 -10.36
C ALA A 44 -14.22 13.91 -11.48
N PRO A 45 -13.90 14.81 -12.42
CA PRO A 45 -14.78 15.09 -13.53
C PRO A 45 -14.98 13.82 -14.38
N HIS A 46 -16.25 13.49 -14.58
CA HIS A 46 -16.80 12.52 -15.53
C HIS A 46 -16.54 11.02 -15.29
N SER A 47 -17.59 10.35 -14.82
CA SER A 47 -17.86 8.95 -15.18
C SER A 47 -18.62 8.96 -16.51
N PRO A 48 -18.23 8.18 -17.54
CA PRO A 48 -18.80 8.27 -18.89
C PRO A 48 -20.24 7.73 -19.03
N ALA A 49 -20.90 7.42 -17.91
CA ALA A 49 -22.30 6.97 -17.88
C ALA A 49 -23.24 8.04 -17.27
N ALA A 50 -22.77 9.26 -17.05
CA ALA A 50 -23.62 10.34 -16.55
C ALA A 50 -24.15 11.16 -17.73
N THR A 51 -25.43 10.98 -18.06
CA THR A 51 -26.19 11.90 -18.90
C THR A 51 -26.08 13.34 -18.36
N PRO A 52 -26.04 14.35 -19.25
CA PRO A 52 -25.67 15.70 -18.89
C PRO A 52 -26.86 16.44 -18.30
N LYS A 53 -27.03 16.43 -16.97
CA LYS A 53 -28.02 17.31 -16.32
C LYS A 53 -27.53 18.10 -15.10
N HIS A 54 -26.32 17.92 -14.57
CA HIS A 54 -25.82 18.78 -13.49
C HIS A 54 -24.29 18.98 -13.54
N PRO A 55 -23.78 20.23 -13.56
CA PRO A 55 -22.34 20.53 -13.56
C PRO A 55 -21.69 20.46 -12.16
N ASP A 56 -22.43 20.06 -11.12
CA ASP A 56 -21.90 19.99 -9.76
C ASP A 56 -20.99 18.78 -9.57
N ARG A 57 -19.78 19.04 -9.06
CA ARG A 57 -18.82 18.03 -8.58
C ARG A 57 -19.50 17.14 -7.52
N LYS A 58 -20.13 16.04 -7.94
CA LYS A 58 -20.84 15.13 -7.02
C LYS A 58 -19.86 14.63 -5.95
N ARG A 59 -20.08 15.04 -4.71
CA ARG A 59 -19.36 14.53 -3.53
C ARG A 59 -19.75 13.07 -3.37
N VAL A 60 -18.77 12.16 -3.36
CA VAL A 60 -19.01 10.72 -3.23
C VAL A 60 -18.56 10.26 -1.85
N MET A 61 -19.48 9.70 -1.07
CA MET A 61 -19.16 9.06 0.20
C MET A 61 -18.77 7.59 -0.04
N LYS A 62 -17.63 7.15 0.50
CA LYS A 62 -17.15 5.77 0.38
C LYS A 62 -16.78 5.19 1.73
N ARG A 63 -16.94 3.86 1.87
CA ARG A 63 -16.41 3.10 3.02
C ARG A 63 -14.90 2.99 2.89
N VAL A 64 -14.21 3.25 3.99
CA VAL A 64 -12.74 3.29 4.08
C VAL A 64 -12.26 2.62 5.36
N ALA A 65 -10.99 2.25 5.39
CA ALA A 65 -10.26 2.01 6.62
C ALA A 65 -9.52 3.29 7.02
N ILE A 66 -9.56 3.64 8.31
CA ILE A 66 -8.93 4.83 8.87
C ILE A 66 -7.95 4.35 9.93
N GLN A 67 -6.66 4.53 9.69
CA GLN A 67 -5.64 4.32 10.70
C GLN A 67 -5.46 5.59 11.52
N VAL A 68 -5.77 5.46 12.81
CA VAL A 68 -5.53 6.47 13.84
C VAL A 68 -4.23 6.10 14.55
N PHE A 69 -3.26 7.00 14.52
CA PHE A 69 -1.96 6.78 15.13
C PHE A 69 -2.05 6.86 16.65
N SER A 70 -1.27 6.04 17.36
CA SER A 70 -1.23 6.05 18.83
C SER A 70 -0.71 7.39 19.36
N THR A 71 0.29 7.94 18.69
CA THR A 71 0.79 9.30 18.89
C THR A 71 0.33 10.18 17.72
N PRO A 72 -0.34 11.32 17.98
CA PRO A 72 -0.75 12.24 16.92
C PRO A 72 0.45 12.67 16.07
N LEU A 73 0.34 12.50 14.75
CA LEU A 73 1.42 12.87 13.84
C LEU A 73 1.50 14.39 13.68
N SER A 74 2.73 14.90 13.55
CA SER A 74 2.97 16.27 13.09
C SER A 74 2.59 16.42 11.61
N HIS A 75 2.45 17.66 11.15
CA HIS A 75 2.25 17.94 9.72
C HIS A 75 3.42 17.45 8.85
N ALA A 76 4.65 17.55 9.36
CA ALA A 76 5.84 17.06 8.67
C ALA A 76 5.80 15.53 8.51
N HIS A 77 5.42 14.79 9.56
CA HIS A 77 5.24 13.34 9.49
C HIS A 77 4.17 12.95 8.47
N ALA A 78 3.02 13.62 8.50
CA ALA A 78 1.94 13.34 7.57
C ALA A 78 2.36 13.59 6.12
N ARG A 79 3.14 14.65 5.86
CA ARG A 79 3.74 14.90 4.54
C ARG A 79 4.69 13.77 4.13
N SER A 80 5.51 13.25 5.03
CA SER A 80 6.40 12.11 4.74
C SER A 80 5.61 10.86 4.33
N TYR A 81 4.53 10.50 5.04
CA TYR A 81 3.64 9.42 4.62
C TYR A 81 3.04 9.67 3.23
N GLN A 82 2.55 10.89 2.97
CA GLN A 82 2.00 11.23 1.67
C GLN A 82 3.04 11.13 0.54
N ASN A 83 4.29 11.53 0.80
CA ASN A 83 5.39 11.39 -0.14
C ASN A 83 5.72 9.93 -0.46
N VAL A 84 5.69 9.04 0.55
CA VAL A 84 5.85 7.60 0.34
C VAL A 84 4.75 7.08 -0.57
N ILE A 85 3.48 7.41 -0.28
CA ILE A 85 2.33 6.98 -1.09
C ILE A 85 2.50 7.44 -2.54
N ASN A 86 2.87 8.70 -2.75
CA ASN A 86 3.12 9.25 -4.08
C ASN A 86 4.23 8.50 -4.82
N ARG A 87 5.39 8.28 -4.17
CA ARG A 87 6.51 7.55 -4.77
C ARG A 87 6.16 6.11 -5.15
N LEU A 88 5.38 5.41 -4.33
CA LEU A 88 4.89 4.07 -4.65
C LEU A 88 3.94 4.09 -5.85
N MET A 89 3.03 5.07 -5.92
CA MET A 89 2.14 5.25 -7.07
C MET A 89 2.90 5.60 -8.36
N ASP A 90 3.90 6.47 -8.28
CA ASP A 90 4.74 6.88 -9.42
C ASP A 90 5.58 5.70 -9.94
N ALA A 91 6.05 4.85 -9.03
CA ALA A 91 6.70 3.58 -9.36
C ALA A 91 5.72 2.49 -9.88
N LYS A 92 4.43 2.82 -10.00
CA LYS A 92 3.36 1.92 -10.43
C LYS A 92 3.27 0.67 -9.55
N VAL A 93 3.55 0.83 -8.26
CA VAL A 93 3.30 -0.18 -7.23
C VAL A 93 1.79 -0.23 -6.99
N ARG A 94 1.22 -1.42 -7.06
CA ARG A 94 -0.18 -1.71 -6.80
C ARG A 94 -0.42 -1.66 -5.29
N ILE A 95 -0.76 -0.48 -4.78
CA ILE A 95 -1.22 -0.26 -3.41
C ILE A 95 -2.73 0.02 -3.36
N PRO A 96 -3.43 -0.28 -2.24
CA PRO A 96 -4.78 0.23 -2.02
C PRO A 96 -4.81 1.75 -2.20
N LYS A 97 -5.93 2.30 -2.68
CA LYS A 97 -6.07 3.77 -2.75
C LYS A 97 -6.00 4.31 -1.33
N MET A 98 -5.02 5.16 -1.05
CA MET A 98 -4.77 5.67 0.28
C MET A 98 -4.20 7.09 0.25
N GLY A 99 -4.31 7.80 1.38
CA GLY A 99 -3.80 9.15 1.52
C GLY A 99 -3.95 9.67 2.95
N MET A 100 -3.18 10.71 3.27
CA MET A 100 -3.23 11.38 4.56
C MET A 100 -4.33 12.45 4.56
N THR A 101 -5.07 12.55 5.66
CA THR A 101 -6.08 13.59 5.87
C THR A 101 -6.25 13.90 7.36
N ARG A 102 -6.87 15.03 7.69
CA ARG A 102 -7.18 15.39 9.07
C ARG A 102 -8.55 14.83 9.45
N LEU A 103 -8.61 14.18 10.61
CA LEU A 103 -9.86 13.74 11.20
C LEU A 103 -10.46 14.90 11.98
N SER A 104 -11.41 15.62 11.38
CA SER A 104 -12.21 16.61 12.10
C SER A 104 -13.37 15.92 12.81
N ALA A 105 -13.12 15.42 14.02
CA ALA A 105 -14.18 15.00 14.92
C ALA A 105 -14.59 16.20 15.77
N GLY A 106 -15.87 16.61 15.69
CA GLY A 106 -16.42 17.86 16.26
C GLY A 106 -16.32 18.07 17.78
N SER A 107 -15.45 17.34 18.49
CA SER A 107 -15.11 17.56 19.89
C SER A 107 -13.73 17.05 20.33
N LYS A 108 -12.90 16.47 19.44
CA LYS A 108 -11.57 15.95 19.80
C LYS A 108 -10.50 16.23 18.74
N LYS A 109 -9.40 16.81 19.23
CA LYS A 109 -8.11 17.16 18.57
C LYS A 109 -8.02 16.75 17.09
N ASP A 110 -7.95 17.77 16.23
CA ASP A 110 -7.52 17.65 14.83
C ASP A 110 -6.23 16.82 14.76
N GLN A 111 -6.33 15.59 14.26
CA GLN A 111 -5.19 14.70 14.11
C GLN A 111 -5.10 14.17 12.68
N TRP A 112 -3.88 13.94 12.23
CA TRP A 112 -3.61 13.29 10.95
C TRP A 112 -3.91 11.80 11.04
N VAL A 113 -4.63 11.29 10.05
CA VAL A 113 -4.99 9.88 9.89
C VAL A 113 -4.64 9.42 8.49
N LEU A 114 -4.29 8.13 8.36
CA LEU A 114 -4.13 7.49 7.06
C LEU A 114 -5.46 6.87 6.67
N VAL A 115 -6.02 7.30 5.54
CA VAL A 115 -7.26 6.77 4.99
C VAL A 115 -6.93 5.88 3.82
N SER A 116 -7.56 4.71 3.77
CA SER A 116 -7.30 3.71 2.73
C SER A 116 -8.60 3.02 2.31
N GLN A 117 -8.62 2.52 1.08
CA GLN A 117 -9.71 1.73 0.55
C GLN A 117 -9.86 0.44 1.38
N LEU A 118 -11.07 0.11 1.81
CA LEU A 118 -11.33 -1.05 2.68
C LEU A 118 -11.37 -2.39 1.91
N PHE A 119 -11.67 -2.35 0.61
CA PHE A 119 -11.78 -3.53 -0.25
C PHE A 119 -11.06 -3.30 -1.57
N GLY A 120 -10.68 -4.37 -2.29
CA GLY A 120 -10.28 -4.24 -3.70
C GLY A 120 -11.37 -3.59 -4.55
N SER A 121 -11.03 -3.10 -5.75
CA SER A 121 -11.97 -2.47 -6.69
C SER A 121 -12.96 -3.44 -7.34
N THR A 122 -13.36 -4.51 -6.67
CA THR A 122 -14.27 -5.52 -7.20
C THR A 122 -15.71 -5.16 -6.82
N GLU A 123 -16.56 -5.00 -7.83
CA GLU A 123 -18.00 -4.68 -7.74
C GLU A 123 -18.84 -5.68 -6.94
N LYS A 124 -18.23 -6.79 -6.53
CA LYS A 124 -18.86 -7.82 -5.71
C LYS A 124 -17.96 -8.04 -4.50
N ARG A 125 -18.57 -8.15 -3.31
CA ARG A 125 -18.01 -8.48 -1.99
C ARG A 125 -17.10 -9.73 -2.01
N THR A 126 -16.04 -9.70 -2.80
CA THR A 126 -15.18 -10.84 -3.06
C THR A 126 -14.21 -10.95 -1.91
N LYS A 127 -14.07 -12.19 -1.42
CA LYS A 127 -13.17 -12.57 -0.34
C LYS A 127 -11.82 -11.93 -0.63
N VAL A 128 -11.37 -11.05 0.26
CA VAL A 128 -9.96 -10.70 0.31
C VAL A 128 -9.23 -12.00 0.59
N ILE A 129 -8.57 -12.52 -0.43
CA ILE A 129 -7.70 -13.67 -0.29
C ILE A 129 -6.39 -13.10 0.23
N GLN A 130 -6.10 -13.35 1.50
CA GLN A 130 -4.75 -13.22 2.01
C GLN A 130 -3.93 -14.28 1.28
N THR A 131 -3.04 -13.86 0.39
CA THR A 131 -2.14 -14.78 -0.28
C THR A 131 -0.77 -14.54 0.30
N ARG A 132 -0.31 -15.45 1.18
CA ARG A 132 1.08 -15.43 1.61
C ARG A 132 1.96 -15.63 0.39
N LEU A 133 3.21 -15.22 0.51
CA LEU A 133 4.18 -15.31 -0.57
C LEU A 133 4.36 -16.77 -1.03
N GLU A 134 4.29 -17.73 -0.10
CA GLU A 134 4.37 -19.17 -0.37
C GLU A 134 3.08 -19.76 -0.99
N ASP A 135 1.93 -19.13 -0.77
CA ASP A 135 0.60 -19.65 -1.14
C ASP A 135 0.15 -19.17 -2.54
N LEU A 136 1.04 -18.54 -3.31
CA LEU A 136 0.68 -18.03 -4.63
C LEU A 136 0.42 -19.19 -5.61
N PRO A 137 -0.80 -19.29 -6.18
CA PRO A 137 -1.29 -20.52 -6.80
C PRO A 137 -0.68 -20.84 -8.16
N SER A 138 0.03 -19.88 -8.79
CA SER A 138 0.56 -20.05 -10.14
C SER A 138 1.88 -19.34 -10.37
N ALA A 139 2.65 -19.84 -11.34
CA ALA A 139 3.90 -19.21 -11.77
C ALA A 139 3.69 -17.78 -12.27
N ALA A 140 2.54 -17.50 -12.90
CA ALA A 140 2.17 -16.15 -13.28
C ALA A 140 1.98 -15.23 -12.07
N ALA A 141 1.29 -15.70 -11.02
CA ALA A 141 1.09 -14.94 -9.78
C ALA A 141 2.41 -14.65 -9.05
N ARG A 142 3.33 -15.63 -9.05
CA ARG A 142 4.67 -15.49 -8.47
C ARG A 142 5.56 -14.53 -9.26
N LYS A 143 5.51 -14.58 -10.60
CA LYS A 143 6.17 -13.60 -11.47
C LYS A 143 5.65 -12.19 -11.21
N ASP A 144 4.33 -12.04 -11.09
CA ASP A 144 3.70 -10.77 -10.76
C ASP A 144 4.14 -10.23 -9.39
N ALA A 145 4.24 -11.11 -8.39
CA ALA A 145 4.76 -10.76 -7.07
C ALA A 145 6.23 -10.31 -7.12
N ALA A 146 7.10 -11.02 -7.83
CA ALA A 146 8.50 -10.64 -7.99
C ALA A 146 8.64 -9.25 -8.65
N VAL A 147 7.87 -8.99 -9.69
CA VAL A 147 7.80 -7.66 -10.35
C VAL A 147 7.34 -6.57 -9.39
N GLU A 148 6.34 -6.86 -8.56
CA GLU A 148 5.81 -5.91 -7.57
C GLU A 148 6.86 -5.55 -6.52
N LEU A 149 7.53 -6.54 -5.95
CA LEU A 149 8.62 -6.34 -4.99
C LEU A 149 9.80 -5.56 -5.61
N ALA A 150 10.14 -5.85 -6.86
CA ALA A 150 11.20 -5.14 -7.57
C ALA A 150 10.88 -3.64 -7.75
N LYS A 151 9.61 -3.29 -8.03
CA LYS A 151 9.18 -1.89 -8.12
C LYS A 151 9.29 -1.17 -6.78
N VAL A 152 8.93 -1.84 -5.68
CA VAL A 152 9.06 -1.29 -4.32
C VAL A 152 10.52 -1.00 -4.00
N ALA A 153 11.42 -1.95 -4.28
CA ALA A 153 12.86 -1.76 -4.08
C ALA A 153 13.40 -0.62 -4.95
N ALA A 154 13.00 -0.55 -6.23
CA ALA A 154 13.39 0.52 -7.15
C ALA A 154 12.85 1.89 -6.73
N ALA A 155 11.67 1.94 -6.10
CA ALA A 155 11.09 3.14 -5.51
C ALA A 155 11.85 3.60 -4.25
N GLY A 156 12.75 2.77 -3.72
CA GLY A 156 13.65 3.08 -2.63
C GLY A 156 13.26 2.49 -1.27
N PHE A 157 12.25 1.61 -1.23
CA PHE A 157 11.68 1.08 0.00
C PHE A 157 12.01 -0.40 0.21
N ILE A 158 11.70 -0.91 1.41
CA ILE A 158 11.86 -2.33 1.73
C ILE A 158 10.88 -3.15 0.89
N PRO A 159 11.34 -4.13 0.08
CA PRO A 159 10.47 -4.99 -0.71
C PRO A 159 9.77 -6.03 0.18
N SER A 160 8.82 -5.59 1.01
CA SER A 160 8.10 -6.44 1.96
C SER A 160 7.06 -7.34 1.25
N PRO A 161 6.91 -8.62 1.65
CA PRO A 161 5.82 -9.50 1.21
C PRO A 161 4.42 -8.90 1.41
N SER A 162 4.24 -7.93 2.30
CA SER A 162 2.97 -7.23 2.52
C SER A 162 2.44 -6.54 1.24
N PHE A 163 3.29 -6.19 0.28
CA PHE A 163 2.85 -5.66 -1.03
C PHE A 163 2.16 -6.68 -1.93
N ILE A 164 2.34 -7.97 -1.66
CA ILE A 164 1.63 -9.07 -2.33
C ILE A 164 0.23 -9.18 -1.71
N SER A 165 0.16 -9.22 -0.38
CA SER A 165 -1.08 -9.22 0.41
C SER A 165 -1.53 -7.80 0.75
N ARG A 166 -2.01 -7.05 -0.25
CA ARG A 166 -2.49 -5.66 -0.11
C ARG A 166 -3.61 -5.48 0.91
N PHE A 167 -4.24 -6.57 1.30
CA PHE A 167 -5.25 -6.65 2.33
C PHE A 167 -5.02 -7.94 3.14
N VAL A 168 -4.96 -7.81 4.45
CA VAL A 168 -4.80 -8.92 5.40
C VAL A 168 -6.15 -9.19 6.06
N ARG A 169 -6.47 -10.47 6.26
CA ARG A 169 -7.64 -10.86 7.03
C ARG A 169 -7.21 -11.04 8.48
N GLU A 170 -7.58 -10.10 9.35
CA GLU A 170 -7.42 -10.25 10.79
C GLU A 170 -8.74 -10.75 11.39
N LYS A 171 -8.75 -12.00 11.87
CA LYS A 171 -9.98 -12.70 12.32
C LYS A 171 -11.04 -12.70 11.21
N SER A 172 -12.16 -12.01 11.41
CA SER A 172 -13.25 -11.85 10.44
C SER A 172 -13.19 -10.53 9.66
N ARG A 173 -12.21 -9.67 9.92
CA ARG A 173 -12.13 -8.29 9.40
C ARG A 173 -10.99 -8.16 8.39
N VAL A 174 -11.12 -7.20 7.49
CA VAL A 174 -10.15 -6.92 6.43
C VAL A 174 -9.41 -5.62 6.77
N ILE A 175 -8.08 -5.69 6.76
CA ILE A 175 -7.19 -4.55 7.02
C ILE A 175 -6.35 -4.33 5.77
N PRO A 176 -6.32 -3.11 5.22
CA PRO A 176 -5.45 -2.81 4.08
C PRO A 176 -3.98 -2.77 4.49
N LEU A 177 -3.09 -2.76 3.48
CA LEU A 177 -1.65 -2.65 3.63
C LEU A 177 -1.24 -1.61 4.69
N ASN A 178 -0.45 -2.05 5.67
CA ASN A 178 0.15 -1.17 6.67
C ASN A 178 1.47 -0.59 6.13
N LEU A 179 1.52 0.73 5.91
CA LEU A 179 2.74 1.39 5.44
C LEU A 179 3.86 1.39 6.48
N ASP A 180 3.53 1.24 7.77
CA ASP A 180 4.53 1.29 8.85
C ASP A 180 5.55 0.16 8.77
N GLU A 181 5.21 -0.95 8.11
CA GLU A 181 6.11 -2.10 7.90
C GLU A 181 7.20 -1.82 6.85
N ILE A 182 7.07 -0.72 6.10
CA ILE A 182 7.82 -0.44 4.89
C ILE A 182 8.59 0.87 5.01
N VAL A 183 7.99 1.85 5.69
CA VAL A 183 8.61 3.15 5.91
C VAL A 183 9.37 3.11 7.22
N ASN A 184 10.69 3.12 7.12
CA ASN A 184 11.54 3.33 8.27
C ASN A 184 11.54 4.84 8.56
N LEU A 185 10.60 5.31 9.40
CA LEU A 185 10.48 6.70 9.82
C LEU A 185 11.08 6.89 11.21
N THR A 186 11.90 7.91 11.37
CA THR A 186 12.30 8.44 12.68
C THR A 186 11.09 9.04 13.44
N SER A 187 11.30 9.38 14.72
CA SER A 187 10.29 10.06 15.55
C SER A 187 9.97 11.48 15.08
N ASP A 188 10.84 12.13 14.30
CA ASP A 188 10.60 13.40 13.61
C ASP A 188 10.07 13.22 12.17
N GLY A 189 9.81 11.98 11.75
CA GLY A 189 9.15 11.64 10.47
C GLY A 189 10.05 11.79 9.26
N THR A 190 11.35 11.80 9.48
CA THR A 190 12.36 11.68 8.45
C THR A 190 12.40 10.23 7.97
N ILE A 191 12.43 10.03 6.64
CA ILE A 191 12.57 8.70 6.04
C ILE A 191 14.03 8.28 6.16
N ILE A 192 14.28 7.22 6.92
CA ILE A 192 15.58 6.57 7.02
C ILE A 192 15.80 5.81 5.69
N PRO A 193 16.79 6.21 4.88
CA PRO A 193 17.05 5.56 3.61
C PRO A 193 17.57 4.15 3.85
N VAL A 194 16.99 3.18 3.15
CA VAL A 194 17.49 1.81 3.11
C VAL A 194 18.55 1.71 2.02
N SER A 195 19.72 1.16 2.35
CA SER A 195 20.83 1.08 1.40
C SER A 195 20.46 0.21 0.19
N PRO A 196 21.01 0.47 -1.02
CA PRO A 196 20.80 -0.40 -2.18
C PRO A 196 21.17 -1.86 -1.92
N LYS A 197 22.24 -2.11 -1.16
CA LYS A 197 22.70 -3.46 -0.79
C LYS A 197 21.66 -4.21 0.06
N GLU A 198 21.12 -3.55 1.07
CA GLU A 198 20.11 -4.14 1.94
C GLU A 198 18.80 -4.43 1.18
N ARG A 199 18.34 -3.47 0.36
CA ARG A 199 17.16 -3.68 -0.51
C ARG A 199 17.36 -4.84 -1.48
N ALA A 200 18.54 -4.92 -2.09
CA ALA A 200 18.91 -6.00 -3.01
C ALA A 200 18.90 -7.36 -2.32
N SER A 201 19.51 -7.48 -1.14
CA SER A 201 19.55 -8.72 -0.36
C SER A 201 18.14 -9.20 0.01
N LEU A 202 17.28 -8.31 0.51
CA LEU A 202 15.89 -8.64 0.83
C LEU A 202 15.09 -9.02 -0.41
N LEU A 203 15.32 -8.35 -1.54
CA LEU A 203 14.68 -8.69 -2.82
C LEU A 203 15.09 -10.07 -3.30
N VAL A 204 16.39 -10.41 -3.29
CA VAL A 204 16.89 -11.74 -3.65
C VAL A 204 16.26 -12.81 -2.77
N ARG A 205 16.24 -12.60 -1.45
CA ARG A 205 15.62 -13.52 -0.49
C ARG A 205 14.15 -13.78 -0.82
N ASN A 206 13.38 -12.73 -1.08
CA ASN A 206 11.95 -12.86 -1.39
C ASN A 206 11.71 -13.49 -2.77
N VAL A 207 12.53 -13.20 -3.78
CA VAL A 207 12.46 -13.83 -5.10
C VAL A 207 12.79 -15.32 -5.03
N ARG A 208 13.78 -15.72 -4.21
CA ARG A 208 14.09 -17.14 -3.97
C ARG A 208 12.92 -17.87 -3.30
N ARG A 209 12.28 -17.26 -2.29
CA ARG A 209 11.10 -17.82 -1.61
C ARG A 209 9.88 -17.98 -2.52
N LEU A 210 9.76 -17.14 -3.54
CA LEU A 210 8.70 -17.27 -4.53
C LEU A 210 8.93 -18.52 -5.40
N ALA A 211 10.15 -18.80 -5.83
CA ALA A 211 10.42 -19.87 -6.80
C ALA A 211 10.19 -21.27 -6.19
N THR A 212 9.48 -22.14 -6.91
CA THR A 212 9.33 -23.57 -6.52
C THR A 212 10.30 -24.49 -7.27
N SER A 213 11.08 -23.95 -8.22
CA SER A 213 12.09 -24.70 -8.99
C SER A 213 13.19 -23.78 -9.51
N SER A 214 14.34 -24.35 -9.87
CA SER A 214 15.46 -23.60 -10.48
C SER A 214 15.09 -22.93 -11.80
N ARG A 215 14.24 -23.57 -12.61
CA ARG A 215 13.73 -22.99 -13.87
C ARG A 215 12.88 -21.75 -13.59
N GLU A 216 11.98 -21.83 -12.61
CA GLU A 216 11.15 -20.71 -12.22
C GLU A 216 11.98 -19.58 -11.61
N LEU A 217 12.96 -19.89 -10.76
CA LEU A 217 13.88 -18.90 -10.20
C LEU A 217 14.53 -18.06 -11.30
N ARG A 218 15.06 -18.68 -12.36
CA ARG A 218 15.64 -17.95 -13.52
C ARG A 218 14.64 -17.00 -14.18
N LEU A 219 13.38 -17.41 -14.31
CA LEU A 219 12.32 -16.56 -14.87
C LEU A 219 12.00 -15.37 -13.95
N LEU A 220 11.91 -15.60 -12.63
CA LEU A 220 11.65 -14.54 -11.65
C LEU A 220 12.80 -13.54 -11.58
N LEU A 221 14.06 -14.02 -11.61
CA LEU A 221 15.25 -13.17 -11.66
C LEU A 221 15.25 -12.31 -12.93
N THR A 222 14.94 -12.89 -14.09
CA THR A 222 14.85 -12.15 -15.36
C THR A 222 13.78 -11.06 -15.31
N ALA A 223 12.59 -11.39 -14.78
CA ALA A 223 11.52 -10.41 -14.60
C ALA A 223 11.92 -9.29 -13.63
N THR A 224 12.61 -9.64 -12.54
CA THR A 224 13.12 -8.69 -11.54
C THR A 224 14.15 -7.75 -12.16
N ARG A 225 15.16 -8.28 -12.85
CA ARG A 225 16.19 -7.48 -13.55
C ARG A 225 15.57 -6.49 -14.53
N ASN A 226 14.58 -6.92 -15.30
CA ASN A 226 13.90 -6.05 -16.27
C ASN A 226 13.26 -4.81 -15.62
N VAL A 227 12.73 -4.95 -14.39
CA VAL A 227 12.21 -3.80 -13.61
C VAL A 227 13.38 -2.92 -13.14
N LEU A 228 14.47 -3.52 -12.67
CA LEU A 228 15.61 -2.81 -12.11
C LEU A 228 16.52 -2.14 -13.14
N ARG A 229 16.40 -2.44 -14.44
CA ARG A 229 17.26 -1.88 -15.52
C ARG A 229 17.42 -0.36 -15.49
N LYS A 230 16.42 0.38 -15.02
CA LYS A 230 16.47 1.84 -14.92
C LYS A 230 17.18 2.37 -13.66
N ASN A 231 17.51 1.49 -12.72
CA ASN A 231 18.19 1.78 -11.46
C ASN A 231 19.47 0.94 -11.37
N ARG A 232 20.52 1.39 -12.08
CA ARG A 232 21.78 0.64 -12.26
C ARG A 232 22.42 0.25 -10.92
N VAL A 233 22.47 1.19 -9.97
CA VAL A 233 23.02 0.94 -8.62
C VAL A 233 22.30 -0.21 -7.91
N LEU A 234 20.97 -0.27 -7.99
CA LEU A 234 20.21 -1.36 -7.38
C LEU A 234 20.31 -2.67 -8.16
N LEU A 235 20.42 -2.61 -9.49
CA LEU A 235 20.65 -3.79 -10.34
C LEU A 235 21.99 -4.44 -10.01
N ASP A 236 23.07 -3.66 -9.95
CA ASP A 236 24.41 -4.16 -9.64
C ASP A 236 24.46 -4.78 -8.22
N ALA A 237 23.80 -4.14 -7.25
CA ALA A 237 23.67 -4.68 -5.90
C ALA A 237 22.85 -5.98 -5.87
N PHE A 238 21.79 -6.07 -6.67
CA PHE A 238 20.95 -7.27 -6.80
C PHE A 238 21.71 -8.45 -7.40
N ASP A 239 22.46 -8.22 -8.48
CA ASP A 239 23.27 -9.27 -9.10
C ASP A 239 24.40 -9.73 -8.17
N SER A 240 25.04 -8.80 -7.45
CA SER A 240 26.06 -9.13 -6.43
C SER A 240 25.47 -9.99 -5.29
N ALA A 241 24.31 -9.62 -4.75
CA ALA A 241 23.65 -10.37 -3.69
C ALA A 241 23.16 -11.76 -4.14
N PHE A 242 22.82 -11.91 -5.42
CA PHE A 242 22.43 -13.21 -5.96
C PHE A 242 23.63 -14.16 -6.07
N SER A 243 24.77 -13.67 -6.58
CA SER A 243 25.99 -14.49 -6.70
C SER A 243 26.47 -15.01 -5.35
N LEU A 244 26.45 -14.17 -4.31
CA LEU A 244 26.87 -14.53 -2.95
C LEU A 244 25.91 -15.48 -2.21
N SER A 245 24.70 -15.72 -2.73
CA SER A 245 23.71 -16.60 -2.10
C SER A 245 23.59 -17.96 -2.81
N SER A 246 24.58 -18.30 -3.64
CA SER A 246 24.62 -19.52 -4.45
C SER A 246 25.58 -20.58 -3.89
N ASP A 247 26.22 -20.28 -2.76
CA ASP A 247 26.90 -21.23 -1.86
C ASP A 247 25.93 -21.70 -0.77
#